data_AF-A0A920B8D7-F1
#
_entry.id   AF-A0A920B8D7-F1
#
_cell.length_a   1.000
_cell.length_b   1.000
_cell.length_c   1.000
_cell.angle_alpha   90.00
_cell.angle_beta   90.00
_cell.angle_gamma   90.00
#
_symmetry.space_group_name_H-M   'P 1'
#
loop_
_entity.id
_entity.type
_entity.pdbx_description
1 polymer ?
#
loop_
_entity_poly.entity_id
_entity_poly.type
_entity_poly.pdbx_seq_one_letter_code
_entity_poly.pdbx_strand_id
1 'polypeptide(L)'
;MSKLWDDLKDNMKDWSVTAVEKAEEMSKIAVAKTEEMTRISKVKFEIHQLYREMNKVYENLGKLVFEHTKTEHMASFSGNKDFFSLVNKIEDLKTKIKMKEKDIDDIKEKFVDPDVEKNKIEGIVSESSGVEKSSEVLDNQRVGRLNSIIFNF
;
A
#
# COMPACT_ATOMS: atom_id res chain seq x y z
N MET A 1 -43.60 -2.27 39.85
CA MET A 1 -43.08 -2.85 38.58
C MET A 1 -42.69 -1.75 37.58
N SER A 2 -42.06 -0.66 38.02
CA SER A 2 -41.59 0.46 37.17
C SER A 2 -40.07 0.48 37.01
N LYS A 3 -39.33 0.13 38.06
CA LYS A 3 -37.86 0.18 38.11
C LYS A 3 -37.15 -0.57 36.96
N LEU A 4 -37.62 -1.78 36.58
CA LEU A 4 -37.00 -2.55 35.48
C LEU A 4 -37.19 -1.90 34.10
N TRP A 5 -38.29 -1.19 33.87
CA TRP A 5 -38.55 -0.46 32.62
C TRP A 5 -37.80 0.87 32.58
N ASP A 6 -37.71 1.54 33.73
CA ASP A 6 -36.94 2.78 33.89
C ASP A 6 -35.43 2.49 33.71
N ASP A 7 -34.89 1.44 34.36
CA ASP A 7 -33.50 1.01 34.21
C ASP A 7 -33.18 0.56 32.77
N LEU A 8 -34.11 -0.09 32.06
CA LEU A 8 -33.94 -0.46 30.66
C LEU A 8 -33.91 0.78 29.76
N LYS A 9 -34.77 1.77 30.02
CA LYS A 9 -34.83 3.02 29.25
C LYS A 9 -33.60 3.89 29.46
N ASP A 10 -33.07 3.91 30.68
CA ASP A 10 -31.84 4.65 31.01
C ASP A 10 -30.61 3.99 30.38
N ASN A 11 -30.46 2.66 30.50
CA ASN A 11 -29.46 1.92 29.74
C ASN A 11 -29.66 2.11 28.22
N MET A 12 -30.92 2.26 27.77
CA MET A 12 -31.23 2.45 26.35
C MET A 12 -30.69 3.74 25.77
N LYS A 13 -30.85 4.79 26.55
CA LYS A 13 -30.36 6.11 26.22
C LYS A 13 -28.84 6.14 26.21
N ASP A 14 -28.20 5.50 27.19
CA ASP A 14 -26.75 5.46 27.30
C ASP A 14 -26.09 4.67 26.16
N TRP A 15 -26.65 3.52 25.73
CA TRP A 15 -26.12 2.82 24.55
C TRP A 15 -26.37 3.57 23.26
N SER A 16 -27.51 4.26 23.12
CA SER A 16 -27.77 5.06 21.93
C SER A 16 -26.81 6.24 21.82
N VAL A 17 -26.48 6.92 22.93
CA VAL A 17 -25.50 8.00 22.95
C VAL A 17 -24.09 7.47 22.67
N THR A 18 -23.69 6.39 23.34
CA THR A 18 -22.38 5.74 23.13
C THR A 18 -22.22 5.22 21.69
N ALA A 19 -23.28 4.68 21.08
CA ALA A 19 -23.24 4.20 19.70
C ALA A 19 -23.06 5.34 18.69
N VAL A 20 -23.70 6.49 18.93
CA VAL A 20 -23.54 7.68 18.08
C VAL A 20 -22.12 8.24 18.19
N GLU A 21 -21.58 8.35 19.40
CA GLU A 21 -20.20 8.80 19.64
C GLU A 21 -19.19 7.84 18.98
N LYS A 22 -19.35 6.53 19.18
CA LYS A 22 -18.50 5.51 18.55
C LYS A 22 -18.62 5.54 17.02
N ALA A 23 -19.80 5.76 16.47
CA ALA A 23 -19.98 5.89 15.02
C ALA A 23 -19.29 7.13 14.47
N GLU A 24 -19.33 8.26 15.19
CA GLU A 24 -18.64 9.48 14.81
C GLU A 24 -17.11 9.30 14.83
N GLU A 25 -16.56 8.65 15.85
CA GLU A 25 -15.13 8.33 15.93
C GLU A 25 -14.69 7.39 14.80
N MET A 26 -15.46 6.32 14.55
CA MET A 26 -15.17 5.38 13.46
C MET A 26 -15.26 6.06 12.09
N SER A 27 -16.17 7.01 11.91
CA SER A 27 -16.25 7.83 10.69
C SER A 27 -15.00 8.67 10.49
N LYS A 28 -14.53 9.36 11.53
CA LYS A 28 -13.28 10.16 11.49
C LYS A 28 -12.06 9.29 11.16
N ILE A 29 -11.95 8.12 11.79
CA ILE A 29 -10.87 7.17 11.53
C ILE A 29 -10.90 6.66 10.07
N ALA A 30 -12.08 6.31 9.56
CA ALA A 30 -12.24 5.83 8.19
C ALA A 30 -11.83 6.91 7.16
N VAL A 31 -12.20 8.18 7.41
CA VAL A 31 -11.80 9.31 6.56
C VAL A 31 -10.28 9.50 6.60
N ALA A 32 -9.68 9.53 7.79
CA ALA A 32 -8.23 9.68 7.95
C ALA A 32 -7.44 8.56 7.25
N LYS A 33 -7.87 7.31 7.41
CA LYS A 33 -7.25 6.15 6.74
C LYS A 33 -7.41 6.18 5.22
N THR A 34 -8.55 6.66 4.73
CA THR A 34 -8.78 6.83 3.29
C THR A 34 -7.86 7.92 2.72
N GLU A 35 -7.67 9.00 3.47
CA GLU A 35 -6.75 10.07 3.10
C GLU A 35 -5.29 9.57 3.09
N GLU A 36 -4.85 8.86 4.13
CA GLU A 36 -3.53 8.20 4.18
C GLU A 36 -3.32 7.31 2.95
N MET A 37 -4.28 6.42 2.68
CA MET A 37 -4.19 5.48 1.56
C MET A 37 -4.11 6.22 0.22
N THR A 38 -4.87 7.30 0.04
CA THR A 38 -4.85 8.11 -1.19
C THR A 38 -3.50 8.81 -1.37
N ARG A 39 -2.98 9.42 -0.30
CA ARG A 39 -1.66 10.09 -0.33
C ARG A 39 -0.54 9.10 -0.64
N ILE A 40 -0.52 7.94 0.03
CA ILE A 40 0.46 6.87 -0.25
C ILE A 40 0.33 6.38 -1.71
N SER A 41 -0.90 6.19 -2.20
CA SER A 41 -1.14 5.69 -3.56
C SER A 41 -0.58 6.64 -4.62
N LYS A 42 -0.72 7.96 -4.42
CA LYS A 42 -0.12 8.97 -5.30
C LYS A 42 1.41 8.84 -5.34
N VAL A 43 2.05 8.73 -4.18
CA VAL A 43 3.52 8.59 -4.11
C VAL A 43 3.98 7.28 -4.76
N LYS A 44 3.26 6.17 -4.55
CA LYS A 44 3.55 4.89 -5.20
C LYS A 44 3.46 4.97 -6.73
N PHE A 45 2.45 5.66 -7.26
CA PHE A 45 2.34 5.89 -8.69
C PHE A 45 3.57 6.63 -9.22
N GLU A 46 4.00 7.69 -8.55
CA GLU A 46 5.21 8.44 -8.94
C GLU A 46 6.48 7.58 -8.89
N ILE A 47 6.63 6.73 -7.87
CA ILE A 47 7.73 5.75 -7.79
C ILE A 47 7.71 4.79 -8.99
N HIS A 48 6.53 4.25 -9.35
CA HIS A 48 6.40 3.39 -10.52
C HIS A 48 6.80 4.10 -11.82
N GLN A 49 6.45 5.39 -11.97
CA GLN A 49 6.86 6.18 -13.13
C GLN A 49 8.39 6.38 -13.17
N LEU A 50 9.03 6.60 -12.03
CA LEU A 50 10.50 6.68 -11.94
C LEU A 50 11.17 5.35 -12.29
N TYR A 51 10.64 4.22 -11.85
CA TYR A 51 11.13 2.90 -12.25
C TYR A 51 11.02 2.68 -13.77
N ARG A 52 9.89 3.08 -14.39
CA ARG A 52 9.73 3.03 -15.85
C ARG A 52 10.77 3.89 -16.57
N GLU A 53 11.04 5.09 -16.06
CA GLU A 53 12.10 5.95 -16.62
C GLU A 53 13.47 5.29 -16.48
N MET A 54 13.79 4.76 -15.30
CA MET A 54 15.07 4.10 -15.03
C MET A 54 15.29 2.89 -15.96
N ASN A 55 14.24 2.10 -16.22
CA ASN A 55 14.30 0.98 -17.17
C ASN A 55 14.67 1.47 -18.58
N LYS A 56 14.08 2.57 -19.06
CA LYS A 56 14.46 3.16 -20.36
C LYS A 56 15.92 3.60 -20.39
N VAL A 57 16.44 4.13 -19.28
CA VAL A 57 17.86 4.51 -19.18
C VAL A 57 18.76 3.27 -19.22
N TYR A 58 18.40 2.18 -18.53
CA TYR A 58 19.11 0.91 -18.62
C TYR A 58 19.08 0.31 -20.04
N GLU A 59 17.94 0.38 -20.74
CA GLU A 59 17.85 -0.05 -22.14
C GLU A 59 18.80 0.74 -23.03
N ASN A 60 18.84 2.06 -22.87
CA ASN A 60 19.74 2.94 -23.63
C ASN A 60 21.21 2.65 -23.30
N LEU A 61 21.54 2.43 -22.03
CA LEU A 61 22.89 2.06 -21.61
C LEU A 61 23.31 0.72 -22.21
N GLY A 62 22.41 -0.28 -22.20
CA GLY A 62 22.67 -1.59 -22.81
C GLY A 62 22.90 -1.49 -24.32
N LYS A 63 22.08 -0.69 -25.03
CA LYS A 63 22.29 -0.41 -26.46
C LYS A 63 23.64 0.23 -26.72
N LEU A 64 23.98 1.28 -25.97
CA LEU A 64 25.26 1.98 -26.09
C LEU A 64 26.44 1.02 -25.88
N VAL A 65 26.38 0.19 -24.84
CA VAL A 65 27.43 -0.79 -24.55
C VAL A 65 27.56 -1.82 -25.68
N PHE A 66 26.43 -2.35 -26.17
CA PHE A 66 26.41 -3.32 -27.25
C PHE A 66 26.96 -2.74 -28.56
N GLU A 67 26.57 -1.53 -28.93
CA GLU A 67 27.10 -0.85 -30.11
C GLU A 67 28.61 -0.59 -29.99
N HIS A 68 29.06 -0.15 -28.81
CA HIS A 68 30.47 0.11 -28.53
C HIS A 68 31.33 -1.15 -28.66
N THR A 69 30.79 -2.34 -28.32
CA THR A 69 31.51 -3.62 -28.52
C THR A 69 31.68 -4.02 -29.98
N LYS A 70 30.92 -3.42 -30.92
CA LYS A 70 31.02 -3.69 -32.36
C LYS A 70 31.96 -2.74 -33.08
N THR A 71 32.12 -1.52 -32.58
CA THR A 71 32.79 -0.42 -33.30
C THR A 71 34.20 -0.15 -32.82
N GLU A 72 34.54 -0.45 -31.57
CA GLU A 72 35.87 -0.20 -31.00
C GLU A 72 36.51 -1.47 -30.43
N HIS A 73 37.84 -1.46 -30.39
CA HIS A 73 38.70 -2.56 -29.97
C HIS A 73 38.61 -2.82 -28.45
N MET A 74 37.42 -3.13 -27.90
CA MET A 74 37.10 -3.46 -26.48
C MET A 74 37.65 -2.54 -25.36
N ALA A 75 38.40 -1.49 -25.69
CA ALA A 75 39.27 -0.81 -24.74
C ALA A 75 38.63 0.50 -24.25
N SER A 76 37.73 0.33 -23.27
CA SER A 76 37.33 1.31 -22.26
C SER A 76 36.30 2.39 -22.66
N PHE A 77 35.22 2.49 -21.87
CA PHE A 77 34.29 3.63 -21.85
C PHE A 77 34.91 4.92 -21.27
N SER A 78 36.23 4.93 -21.01
CA SER A 78 36.93 6.09 -20.48
C SER A 78 36.79 7.27 -21.44
N GLY A 79 36.25 8.38 -20.94
CA GLY A 79 35.97 9.58 -21.73
C GLY A 79 34.66 9.56 -22.52
N ASN A 80 33.88 8.46 -22.49
CA ASN A 80 32.57 8.42 -23.12
C ASN A 80 31.55 9.21 -22.29
N LYS A 81 31.29 10.46 -22.69
CA LYS A 81 30.35 11.36 -22.00
C LYS A 81 28.93 10.81 -21.94
N ASP A 82 28.49 10.12 -22.99
CA ASP A 82 27.14 9.56 -23.06
C ASP A 82 26.97 8.42 -22.06
N PHE A 83 27.98 7.55 -21.93
CA PHE A 83 28.03 6.51 -20.91
C PHE A 83 27.88 7.09 -19.50
N PHE A 84 28.72 8.07 -19.13
CA PHE A 84 28.65 8.68 -17.80
C PHE A 84 27.33 9.43 -17.57
N SER A 85 26.77 10.07 -18.60
CA SER A 85 25.47 10.73 -18.49
C SER A 85 24.34 9.75 -18.15
N LEU A 86 24.33 8.56 -18.75
CA LEU A 86 23.35 7.52 -18.48
C LEU A 86 23.53 6.92 -17.08
N VAL A 87 24.77 6.68 -16.65
CA VAL A 87 25.08 6.19 -15.30
C VAL A 87 24.64 7.20 -14.24
N ASN A 88 25.02 8.47 -14.39
CA ASN A 88 24.61 9.54 -13.45
C ASN A 88 23.09 9.67 -13.40
N LYS A 89 22.42 9.60 -14.55
CA LYS A 89 20.95 9.63 -14.60
C LYS A 89 20.31 8.46 -13.83
N ILE A 90 20.90 7.26 -13.87
CA ILE A 90 20.44 6.12 -13.07
C ILE A 90 20.62 6.40 -11.57
N GLU A 91 21.75 6.97 -11.16
CA GLU A 91 22.00 7.33 -9.76
C GLU A 91 21.03 8.39 -9.23
N ASP A 92 20.76 9.43 -10.04
CA ASP A 92 19.76 10.44 -9.73
C ASP A 92 18.37 9.85 -9.56
N LEU A 93 17.96 8.96 -10.46
CA LEU A 93 16.67 8.28 -10.39
C LEU A 93 16.57 7.38 -9.14
N LYS A 94 17.63 6.63 -8.81
CA LYS A 94 17.69 5.85 -7.56
C LYS A 94 17.55 6.73 -6.33
N THR A 95 18.19 7.89 -6.32
CA THR A 95 18.10 8.84 -5.21
C THR A 95 16.68 9.39 -5.08
N LYS A 96 16.05 9.78 -6.19
CA LYS A 96 14.64 10.23 -6.21
C LYS A 96 13.67 9.16 -5.71
N ILE A 97 13.87 7.90 -6.11
CA ILE A 97 13.05 6.78 -5.63
C ILE A 97 13.17 6.64 -4.12
N LYS A 98 14.40 6.61 -3.57
CA LYS A 98 14.62 6.51 -2.12
C LYS A 98 13.99 7.66 -1.35
N MET A 99 14.06 8.89 -1.88
CA MET A 99 13.40 10.05 -1.25
C MET A 99 11.89 9.86 -1.20
N LYS A 100 11.26 9.38 -2.28
CA LYS A 100 9.82 9.10 -2.31
C LYS A 100 9.40 7.92 -1.44
N GLU A 101 10.24 6.90 -1.33
CA GLU A 101 10.02 5.80 -0.38
C GLU A 101 10.02 6.32 1.05
N LYS A 102 10.93 7.25 1.39
CA LYS A 102 10.91 7.94 2.68
C LYS A 102 9.64 8.78 2.85
N ASP A 103 9.17 9.48 1.82
CA ASP A 103 7.92 10.24 1.89
C ASP A 103 6.72 9.35 2.29
N ILE A 104 6.70 8.07 1.87
CA ILE A 104 5.68 7.11 2.28
C ILE A 104 5.76 6.83 3.78
N ASP A 105 6.96 6.67 4.33
CA ASP A 105 7.14 6.40 5.76
C ASP A 105 6.82 7.64 6.60
N ASP A 106 7.21 8.84 6.14
CA ASP A 106 6.84 10.11 6.74
C ASP A 106 5.31 10.35 6.68
N ILE A 107 4.62 9.86 5.63
CA ILE A 107 3.16 9.86 5.58
C ILE A 107 2.61 8.92 6.65
N LYS A 108 3.03 7.66 6.67
CA LYS A 108 2.52 6.68 7.65
C LYS A 108 2.69 7.19 9.08
N GLU A 109 3.86 7.71 9.44
CA GLU A 109 4.14 8.24 10.78
C GLU A 109 3.16 9.34 11.21
N LYS A 110 2.74 10.22 10.29
CA LYS A 110 1.74 11.27 10.56
C LYS A 110 0.33 10.73 10.81
N PHE A 111 0.02 9.51 10.38
CA PHE A 111 -1.28 8.87 10.55
C PHE A 111 -1.25 7.71 11.56
N VAL A 112 -0.11 7.45 12.23
CA VAL A 112 -0.04 6.54 13.38
C VAL A 112 -0.68 7.21 14.59
N ASP A 113 -2.00 7.09 14.71
CA ASP A 113 -2.73 7.37 15.95
C ASP A 113 -2.77 6.09 16.81
N PRO A 114 -2.26 6.10 18.07
CA PRO A 114 -2.14 4.91 18.91
C PRO A 114 -3.47 4.23 19.31
N ASP A 115 -4.61 4.90 19.13
CA ASP A 115 -5.93 4.34 19.46
C ASP A 115 -6.61 3.57 18.32
N VAL A 116 -6.08 3.62 17.08
CA VAL A 116 -6.69 2.96 15.91
C VAL A 116 -6.37 1.45 15.85
N GLU A 117 -5.25 1.01 16.39
CA GLU A 117 -4.87 -0.42 16.35
C GLU A 117 -5.70 -1.30 17.30
N LYS A 118 -6.22 -0.75 18.41
CA LYS A 118 -7.05 -1.51 19.36
C LYS A 118 -8.42 -1.88 18.78
N ASN A 119 -8.98 -1.02 17.94
CA ASN A 119 -10.31 -1.22 17.34
C ASN A 119 -10.33 -2.23 16.17
N LYS A 120 -9.16 -2.68 15.70
CA LYS A 120 -9.04 -3.69 14.62
C LYS A 120 -9.49 -5.10 15.06
N ILE A 121 -9.52 -5.37 16.36
CA ILE A 121 -9.81 -6.70 16.92
C ILE A 121 -11.30 -6.86 17.25
N GLU A 122 -12.01 -5.78 17.60
CA GLU A 122 -13.39 -5.89 18.09
C GLU A 122 -14.45 -5.94 16.97
N GLY A 123 -14.20 -5.31 15.81
CA GLY A 123 -15.18 -5.25 14.72
C GLY A 123 -15.40 -6.55 13.93
N ILE A 124 -14.50 -7.54 14.05
CA ILE A 124 -14.63 -8.83 13.35
C ILE A 124 -15.49 -9.82 14.15
N VAL A 125 -15.65 -9.62 15.47
CA VAL A 125 -16.32 -10.59 16.35
C VAL A 125 -17.84 -10.40 16.41
N SER A 126 -18.36 -9.22 16.06
CA SER A 126 -19.79 -8.91 16.23
C SER A 126 -20.69 -9.32 15.06
N GLU A 127 -20.17 -9.84 13.95
CA GLU A 127 -20.98 -10.16 12.75
C GLU A 127 -21.08 -11.67 12.43
N SER A 128 -20.56 -12.56 13.30
CA SER A 128 -20.61 -14.01 13.03
C SER A 128 -21.70 -14.79 13.78
N SER A 129 -22.74 -14.15 14.32
CA SER A 129 -23.86 -14.87 14.96
C SER A 129 -25.21 -14.59 14.30
N GLY A 130 -25.56 -15.46 13.34
CA GLY A 130 -26.86 -15.55 12.65
C GLY A 130 -26.72 -15.12 11.19
N VAL A 131 -26.66 -16.01 10.19
CA VAL A 131 -27.71 -16.97 9.81
C VAL A 131 -27.11 -18.22 9.13
N GLU A 132 -27.85 -19.31 9.27
CA GLU A 132 -27.56 -20.71 8.98
C GLU A 132 -27.15 -21.06 7.53
N LYS A 133 -26.10 -21.89 7.44
CA LYS A 133 -26.02 -23.18 6.73
C LYS A 133 -26.77 -23.31 5.39
N SER A 134 -26.03 -23.22 4.28
CA SER A 134 -26.26 -24.11 3.13
C SER A 134 -24.93 -24.70 2.66
N SER A 135 -24.88 -26.02 2.72
CA SER A 135 -23.84 -26.92 2.25
C SER A 135 -23.37 -26.64 0.83
N GLU A 136 -22.06 -26.65 0.61
CA GLU A 136 -21.48 -27.49 -0.45
C GLU A 136 -20.02 -27.81 -0.14
N VAL A 137 -19.69 -29.06 -0.42
CA VAL A 137 -18.53 -29.80 0.08
C VAL A 137 -17.31 -29.49 -0.76
N LEU A 138 -16.23 -29.13 -0.05
CA LEU A 138 -14.82 -29.32 -0.33
C LEU A 138 -14.46 -30.04 -1.64
N ASP A 139 -13.75 -29.33 -2.52
CA ASP A 139 -12.65 -29.94 -3.26
C ASP A 139 -11.54 -28.91 -3.46
N ASN A 140 -10.53 -28.95 -2.59
CA ASN A 140 -9.27 -28.25 -2.81
C ASN A 140 -8.12 -28.99 -2.11
N GLN A 141 -7.80 -30.15 -2.66
CA GLN A 141 -6.47 -30.73 -2.53
C GLN A 141 -5.84 -30.86 -3.92
N ARG A 142 -5.28 -29.75 -4.40
CA ARG A 142 -4.36 -29.53 -5.55
C ARG A 142 -4.50 -28.05 -5.85
N VAL A 143 -3.51 -27.17 -5.72
CA VAL A 143 -2.22 -27.22 -6.39
C VAL A 143 -1.28 -26.27 -5.63
N GLY A 144 -0.29 -26.82 -4.94
CA GLY A 144 0.99 -26.15 -4.85
C GLY A 144 1.61 -26.10 -6.25
N ARG A 145 2.21 -24.95 -6.57
CA ARG A 145 2.72 -24.50 -7.89
C ARG A 145 1.70 -23.71 -8.69
N LEU A 146 1.81 -22.38 -8.63
CA LEU A 146 2.33 -21.60 -9.77
C LEU A 146 2.58 -20.17 -9.28
N ASN A 147 3.85 -19.89 -8.99
CA ASN A 147 4.38 -18.57 -9.30
C ASN A 147 4.11 -18.27 -10.78
N SER A 148 3.89 -16.99 -11.08
CA SER A 148 3.53 -16.41 -12.37
C SER A 148 2.02 -16.39 -12.65
N ILE A 149 1.44 -15.22 -12.39
CA ILE A 149 0.56 -14.42 -13.25
C ILE A 149 0.45 -13.10 -12.46
N ILE A 150 1.30 -12.11 -12.75
CA ILE A 150 1.03 -11.08 -13.76
C ILE A 150 -0.26 -10.35 -13.39
N PHE A 151 -0.08 -9.09 -12.95
CA PHE A 151 -1.08 -8.02 -12.96
C PHE A 151 -2.46 -8.30 -12.36
N ASN A 152 -2.73 -7.66 -11.23
CA ASN A 152 -3.91 -6.81 -11.11
C ASN A 152 -3.67 -5.80 -9.98
N PHE A 153 -3.07 -4.66 -10.34
CA PHE A 153 -3.51 -3.29 -10.05
C PHE A 153 -2.78 -2.35 -11.02
#